data_AF-A0A2G9UCU4-F1
#
_entry.id   AF-A0A2G9UCU4-F1
#
_cell.length_a   1.000
_cell.length_b   1.000
_cell.length_c   1.000
_cell.angle_alpha   90.00
_cell.angle_beta   90.00
_cell.angle_gamma   90.00
#
_symmetry.space_group_name_H-M   'P 1'
#
loop_
_entity.id
_entity.type
_entity.pdbx_description
1 polymer ?
#
loop_
_entity_poly.entity_id
_entity_poly.type
_entity_poly.pdbx_seq_one_letter_code
_entity_poly.pdbx_strand_id
1 'polypeptide(L)'
;RVTQLEWQDLFLAVYKIHSWVDDGKKKLHAAIDYNVKEYVRMAREEMLETWKKVVFQHISLKLLSAALRLVEAERNGESVDAHLVIGVRESWVALYDQRDCYYEDVLEQYRKHFEREFVEETVAYYKKRAAQYLAENGVINYMSYADRMLEEEEQRARKYLNPNPESVARLVESCVQVLVVEFEDQILAECPSLIAKNDVENLINIKILNGGAWGRGGVGAERVRVSLPRELEEFVPEVEAFYKKHHNGRKLNWMHHWSSGTIIFGTASGGRFDLELTTFQMAVLFSWNDRAHEKISFESLRLATELPDTELARTLFSLVAYPKMKYQLLLCDAPTPLNPRDFTDSTLFYINHDFRLIKNGKEQQRGRINLIGRLQLSMESSATKEHEDIVALRELRVQEAAVKIMKMRKTITSAQLQTELVEMLKPMFIERKDDDINTFVYVS
;
A
#
# COMPACT_ATOMS: atom_id res chain seq x y z
N ARG A 1 27.56 -36.13 47.00
CA ARG A 1 27.50 -36.29 45.53
C ARG A 1 26.85 -37.63 45.27
N VAL A 2 25.72 -37.66 44.58
CA VAL A 2 25.12 -38.90 44.09
C VAL A 2 26.05 -39.46 43.01
N THR A 3 26.41 -40.73 43.11
CA THR A 3 27.28 -41.42 42.15
C THR A 3 26.53 -41.66 40.84
N GLN A 4 27.27 -41.89 39.75
CA GLN A 4 26.67 -42.19 38.45
C GLN A 4 25.80 -43.46 38.52
N LEU A 5 26.21 -44.45 39.32
CA LEU A 5 25.47 -45.69 39.52
C LEU A 5 24.12 -45.43 40.21
N GLU A 6 24.12 -44.64 41.28
CA GLU A 6 22.89 -44.28 42.01
C GLU A 6 21.92 -43.47 41.13
N TRP A 7 22.43 -42.62 40.24
CA TRP A 7 21.61 -41.92 39.24
C TRP A 7 21.00 -42.86 38.21
N GLN A 8 21.76 -43.86 37.74
CA GLN A 8 21.27 -44.85 36.79
C GLN A 8 20.19 -45.73 37.42
N ASP A 9 20.38 -46.16 38.67
CA ASP A 9 19.41 -46.98 39.40
C ASP A 9 18.11 -46.21 39.67
N LEU A 10 18.22 -44.93 40.07
CA LEU A 10 17.07 -44.05 40.28
C LEU A 10 16.30 -43.82 38.98
N PHE A 11 17.01 -43.53 37.88
CA PHE A 11 16.39 -43.34 36.57
C PHE A 11 15.69 -44.61 36.08
N LEU A 12 16.31 -45.77 36.27
CA LEU A 12 15.73 -47.06 35.90
C LEU A 12 14.47 -47.36 36.71
N ALA A 13 14.46 -47.05 38.01
CA ALA A 13 13.30 -47.22 38.87
C ALA A 13 12.14 -46.30 38.46
N VAL A 14 12.41 -45.03 38.19
CA VAL A 14 11.41 -44.05 37.71
C VAL A 14 10.88 -44.45 36.33
N TYR A 15 11.74 -44.83 35.39
CA TYR A 15 11.33 -45.30 34.06
C TYR A 15 10.46 -46.55 34.15
N LYS A 16 10.83 -47.52 35.01
CA LYS A 16 10.05 -48.73 35.25
C LYS A 16 8.69 -48.45 35.86
N ILE A 17 8.52 -47.42 36.70
CA ILE A 17 7.19 -47.08 37.25
C ILE A 17 6.34 -46.37 36.19
N HIS A 18 6.95 -45.45 35.42
CA HIS A 18 6.27 -44.68 34.39
C HIS A 18 5.97 -45.49 33.11
N SER A 19 6.57 -46.66 32.90
CA SER A 19 6.25 -47.53 31.76
C SER A 19 4.95 -48.33 31.92
N TRP A 20 4.34 -48.33 33.12
CA TRP A 20 3.09 -49.05 33.43
C TRP A 20 1.85 -48.16 33.32
N VAL A 21 2.06 -46.88 33.02
CA VAL A 21 1.00 -45.89 32.80
C VAL A 21 1.05 -45.50 31.33
N ASP A 22 -0.08 -45.57 30.61
CA ASP A 22 -0.14 -45.33 29.16
C ASP A 22 0.49 -43.99 28.73
N ASP A 23 0.38 -42.95 29.57
CA ASP A 23 0.98 -41.62 29.35
C ASP A 23 2.27 -41.37 30.15
N GLY A 24 2.78 -42.35 30.91
CA GLY A 24 3.90 -42.13 31.83
C GLY A 24 5.21 -41.75 31.13
N LYS A 25 5.47 -42.26 29.92
CA LYS A 25 6.60 -41.83 29.08
C LYS A 25 6.50 -40.34 28.69
N LYS A 26 5.31 -39.86 28.31
CA LYS A 26 5.09 -38.45 27.96
C LYS A 26 5.25 -37.55 29.17
N LYS A 27 4.71 -37.95 30.33
CA LYS A 27 4.85 -37.21 31.60
C LYS A 27 6.31 -37.11 32.05
N LEU A 28 7.07 -38.19 31.95
CA LEU A 28 8.50 -38.21 32.28
C LEU A 28 9.29 -37.29 31.33
N HIS A 29 9.03 -37.36 30.02
CA HIS A 29 9.63 -36.46 29.04
C HIS A 29 9.31 -35.00 29.35
N ALA A 30 8.04 -34.66 29.64
CA ALA A 30 7.63 -33.29 29.97
C ALA A 30 8.31 -32.76 31.24
N ALA A 31 8.47 -33.60 32.28
CA ALA A 31 9.15 -33.21 33.51
C ALA A 31 10.66 -33.00 33.31
N ILE A 32 11.32 -33.86 32.52
CA ILE A 32 12.73 -33.70 32.17
C ILE A 32 12.93 -32.45 31.30
N ASP A 33 12.10 -32.27 30.27
CA ASP A 33 12.12 -31.10 29.39
C ASP A 33 11.94 -29.80 30.19
N TYR A 34 11.00 -29.77 31.13
CA TYR A 34 10.80 -28.64 32.05
C TYR A 34 12.05 -28.37 32.89
N ASN A 35 12.62 -29.37 33.55
CA ASN A 35 13.80 -29.19 34.39
C ASN A 35 15.03 -28.75 33.60
N VAL A 36 15.24 -29.30 32.40
CA VAL A 36 16.34 -28.90 31.50
C VAL A 36 16.15 -27.46 31.05
N LYS A 37 14.94 -27.07 30.63
CA LYS A 37 14.62 -25.70 30.24
C LYS A 37 14.84 -24.72 31.39
N GLU A 38 14.40 -25.05 32.60
CA GLU A 38 14.61 -24.22 33.78
C GLU A 38 16.10 -24.07 34.13
N TYR A 39 16.88 -25.15 34.08
CA TYR A 39 18.32 -25.09 34.34
C TYR A 39 19.05 -24.23 33.29
N VAL A 40 18.77 -24.45 32.00
CA VAL A 40 19.35 -23.65 30.90
C VAL A 40 18.99 -22.17 31.06
N ARG A 41 17.75 -21.89 31.46
CA ARG A 41 17.26 -20.52 31.70
C ARG A 41 17.99 -19.87 32.87
N MET A 42 18.13 -20.54 34.02
CA MET A 42 18.88 -20.04 35.18
C MET A 42 20.36 -19.77 34.85
N ALA A 43 21.01 -20.70 34.15
CA ALA A 43 22.39 -20.53 33.71
C ALA A 43 22.54 -19.32 32.76
N ARG A 44 21.57 -19.11 31.87
CA ARG A 44 21.53 -17.93 30.98
C ARG A 44 21.39 -16.63 31.77
N GLU A 45 20.52 -16.58 32.78
CA GLU A 45 20.33 -15.39 33.62
C GLU A 45 21.63 -15.01 34.35
N GLU A 46 22.30 -15.98 34.99
CA GLU A 46 23.57 -15.76 35.68
C GLU A 46 24.68 -15.30 34.72
N MET A 47 24.73 -15.91 33.52
CA MET A 47 25.68 -15.52 32.48
C MET A 47 25.44 -14.09 31.97
N LEU A 48 24.18 -13.71 31.71
CA LEU A 48 23.83 -12.37 31.25
C LEU A 48 24.09 -11.32 32.32
N GLU A 49 23.79 -11.61 33.59
CA GLU A 49 24.07 -10.71 34.71
C GLU A 49 25.57 -10.50 34.91
N THR A 50 26.37 -11.57 34.79
CA THR A 50 27.83 -11.49 34.83
C THR A 50 28.37 -10.70 33.64
N TRP A 51 27.87 -10.95 32.43
CA TRP A 51 28.26 -10.22 31.23
C TRP A 51 27.94 -8.72 31.33
N LYS A 52 26.75 -8.39 31.84
CA LYS A 52 26.29 -7.03 32.06
C LYS A 52 27.26 -6.27 32.97
N LYS A 53 27.58 -6.85 34.12
CA LYS A 53 28.45 -6.25 35.16
C LYS A 53 29.90 -6.14 34.73
N VAL A 54 30.46 -7.20 34.15
CA VAL A 54 31.91 -7.32 33.93
C VAL A 54 32.34 -6.75 32.57
N VAL A 55 31.47 -6.83 31.56
CA VAL A 55 31.82 -6.47 30.18
C VAL A 55 30.99 -5.29 29.71
N PHE A 56 29.67 -5.46 29.61
CA PHE A 56 28.82 -4.53 28.87
C PHE A 56 28.84 -3.12 29.46
N GLN A 57 28.71 -2.97 30.78
CA GLN A 57 28.73 -1.65 31.44
C GLN A 57 30.01 -0.84 31.16
N HIS A 58 31.14 -1.49 30.89
CA HIS A 58 32.42 -0.83 30.63
C HIS A 58 32.66 -0.47 29.16
N ILE A 59 31.96 -1.14 28.23
CA ILE A 59 32.18 -0.95 26.77
C ILE A 59 30.94 -0.42 26.04
N SER A 60 29.78 -0.38 26.69
CA SER A 60 28.48 -0.07 26.07
C SER A 60 28.47 1.25 25.32
N LEU A 61 29.03 2.31 25.90
CA LEU A 61 29.13 3.63 25.24
C LEU A 61 30.03 3.59 23.99
N LYS A 62 31.13 2.83 24.03
CA LYS A 62 32.02 2.67 22.87
C LYS A 62 31.35 1.86 21.77
N LEU A 63 30.62 0.80 22.13
CA LEU A 63 29.83 0.01 21.19
C LEU A 63 28.72 0.84 20.56
N LEU A 64 28.01 1.65 21.35
CA LEU A 64 26.98 2.55 20.86
C LEU A 64 27.57 3.57 19.87
N SER A 65 28.64 4.27 20.24
CA SER A 65 29.31 5.23 19.35
C SER A 65 29.83 4.56 18.06
N ALA A 66 30.34 3.33 18.12
CA ALA A 66 30.72 2.59 16.94
C ALA A 66 29.51 2.25 16.06
N ALA A 67 28.41 1.79 16.64
CA ALA A 67 27.18 1.50 15.93
C ALA A 67 26.59 2.76 15.25
N LEU A 68 26.56 3.90 15.94
CA LEU A 68 26.04 5.15 15.36
C LEU A 68 26.92 5.67 14.22
N ARG A 69 28.25 5.50 14.29
CA ARG A 69 29.15 5.81 13.16
C ARG A 69 28.92 4.90 11.95
N LEU A 70 28.59 3.62 12.17
CA LEU A 70 28.20 2.73 11.09
C LEU A 70 26.89 3.18 10.42
N VAL A 71 25.93 3.65 11.22
CA VAL A 71 24.67 4.22 10.69
C VAL A 71 24.94 5.49 9.88
N GLU A 72 25.82 6.38 10.35
CA GLU A 72 26.23 7.58 9.61
C GLU A 72 26.95 7.24 8.30
N ALA A 73 27.85 6.26 8.30
CA ALA A 73 28.51 5.77 7.09
C ALA A 73 27.49 5.24 6.06
N GLU A 74 26.49 4.48 6.52
CA GLU A 74 25.40 4.00 5.66
C GLU A 74 24.59 5.16 5.06
N ARG A 75 24.31 6.23 5.83
CA ARG A 75 23.65 7.44 5.31
C ARG A 75 24.47 8.17 4.25
N ASN A 76 25.79 8.03 4.30
CA ASN A 76 26.71 8.58 3.30
C ASN A 76 26.90 7.65 2.08
N GLY A 77 26.18 6.51 2.04
CA GLY A 77 26.18 5.58 0.91
C GLY A 77 27.20 4.45 1.03
N GLU A 78 27.86 4.30 2.18
CA GLU A 78 28.76 3.18 2.41
C GLU A 78 27.99 1.89 2.69
N SER A 79 28.51 0.75 2.23
CA SER A 79 27.93 -0.55 2.54
C SER A 79 28.34 -0.99 3.95
N VAL A 80 27.35 -1.25 4.80
CA VAL A 80 27.54 -1.57 6.22
C VAL A 80 26.83 -2.87 6.56
N ASP A 81 27.49 -3.73 7.34
CA ASP A 81 26.85 -4.93 7.89
C ASP A 81 25.84 -4.54 8.98
N ALA A 82 24.57 -4.74 8.65
CA ALA A 82 23.44 -4.45 9.52
C ALA A 82 23.51 -5.18 10.86
N HIS A 83 24.09 -6.39 10.90
CA HIS A 83 24.12 -7.22 12.11
C HIS A 83 24.98 -6.62 13.21
N LEU A 84 25.96 -5.77 12.88
CA LEU A 84 26.79 -5.08 13.87
C LEU A 84 25.95 -4.08 14.68
N VAL A 85 25.09 -3.31 14.01
CA VAL A 85 24.19 -2.34 14.67
C VAL A 85 23.06 -3.08 15.39
N ILE A 86 22.46 -4.07 14.74
CA ILE A 86 21.38 -4.88 15.33
C ILE A 86 21.88 -5.60 16.59
N GLY A 87 23.08 -6.19 16.57
CA GLY A 87 23.65 -6.90 17.72
C GLY A 87 23.92 -5.97 18.92
N VAL A 88 24.33 -4.72 18.69
CA VAL A 88 24.46 -3.72 19.76
C VAL A 88 23.09 -3.36 20.34
N ARG A 89 22.06 -3.14 19.50
CA ARG A 89 20.68 -2.90 19.95
C ARG A 89 20.14 -4.08 20.76
N GLU A 90 20.31 -5.30 20.26
CA GLU A 90 19.86 -6.52 20.94
C GLU A 90 20.57 -6.73 22.28
N SER A 91 21.85 -6.33 22.39
CA SER A 91 22.57 -6.37 23.67
C SER A 91 21.92 -5.46 24.72
N TRP A 92 21.45 -4.27 24.33
CA TRP A 92 20.73 -3.36 25.24
C TRP A 92 19.35 -3.89 25.65
N VAL A 93 18.68 -4.70 24.84
CA VAL A 93 17.38 -5.30 25.18
C VAL A 93 17.58 -6.57 26.03
N ALA A 94 18.43 -7.49 25.57
CA ALA A 94 18.60 -8.80 26.19
C ALA A 94 19.24 -8.77 27.59
N LEU A 95 20.08 -7.77 27.89
CA LEU A 95 20.75 -7.65 29.20
C LEU A 95 19.84 -7.07 30.30
N TYR A 96 18.67 -6.58 29.93
CA TYR A 96 17.70 -6.02 30.87
C TYR A 96 16.43 -6.87 30.98
N ASP A 97 16.25 -7.88 30.13
CA ASP A 97 15.18 -8.88 30.20
C ASP A 97 15.45 -9.91 31.33
N GLN A 98 15.09 -9.54 32.57
CA GLN A 98 15.30 -10.34 33.80
C GLN A 98 13.97 -10.75 34.46
N ARG A 99 13.98 -11.83 35.27
CA ARG A 99 12.79 -12.52 35.82
C ARG A 99 11.83 -11.68 36.67
N ASP A 100 12.24 -10.49 37.10
CA ASP A 100 11.49 -9.63 38.03
C ASP A 100 11.25 -8.21 37.51
N CYS A 101 11.61 -7.91 36.25
CA CYS A 101 11.30 -6.62 35.63
C CYS A 101 10.12 -6.76 34.68
N TYR A 102 9.24 -5.76 34.66
CA TYR A 102 8.23 -5.69 33.63
C TYR A 102 8.93 -5.40 32.29
N TYR A 103 8.42 -5.97 31.19
CA TYR A 103 8.96 -5.72 29.85
C TYR A 103 9.09 -4.20 29.55
N GLU A 104 8.25 -3.39 30.17
CA GLU A 104 8.31 -1.93 30.08
C GLU A 104 9.59 -1.32 30.70
N ASP A 105 10.11 -1.89 31.79
CA ASP A 105 11.37 -1.44 32.43
C ASP A 105 12.58 -1.74 31.52
N VAL A 106 12.53 -2.87 30.79
CA VAL A 106 13.53 -3.27 29.79
C VAL A 106 13.55 -2.26 28.64
N LEU A 107 12.36 -1.91 28.14
CA LEU A 107 12.19 -0.93 27.09
C LEU A 107 12.59 0.48 27.55
N GLU A 108 12.40 0.83 28.81
CA GLU A 108 12.85 2.11 29.35
C GLU A 108 14.38 2.25 29.27
N GLN A 109 15.13 1.21 29.62
CA GLN A 109 16.60 1.21 29.53
C GLN A 109 17.09 1.31 28.09
N TYR A 110 16.46 0.55 27.18
CA TYR A 110 16.72 0.65 25.75
C TYR A 110 16.43 2.07 25.21
N ARG A 111 15.27 2.65 25.57
CA ARG A 111 14.88 4.00 25.15
C ARG A 111 15.86 5.06 25.65
N LYS A 112 16.26 4.96 26.91
CA LYS A 112 17.15 5.92 27.58
C LYS A 112 18.58 5.91 27.00
N HIS A 113 19.09 4.75 26.63
CA HIS A 113 20.50 4.60 26.28
C HIS A 113 20.78 4.39 24.79
N PHE A 114 19.93 3.68 24.06
CA PHE A 114 20.14 3.42 22.63
C PHE A 114 19.25 4.32 21.77
N GLU A 115 17.92 4.27 21.97
CA GLU A 115 16.97 4.98 21.09
C GLU A 115 17.19 6.50 21.13
N ARG A 116 17.36 7.07 22.34
CA ARG A 116 17.61 8.50 22.50
C ARG A 116 18.84 8.96 21.73
N GLU A 117 19.97 8.28 21.93
CA GLU A 117 21.24 8.64 21.27
C GLU A 117 21.15 8.43 19.75
N PHE A 118 20.44 7.39 19.30
CA PHE A 118 20.16 7.16 17.88
C PHE A 118 19.37 8.31 17.26
N VAL A 119 18.29 8.76 17.93
CA VAL A 119 17.47 9.89 17.46
C VAL A 119 18.27 11.19 17.47
N GLU A 120 19.01 11.46 18.54
CA GLU A 120 19.82 12.68 18.69
C GLU A 120 20.90 12.80 17.61
N GLU A 121 21.65 11.72 17.33
CA GLU A 121 22.65 11.71 16.24
C GLU A 121 21.99 11.85 14.86
N THR A 122 20.80 11.26 14.66
CA THR A 122 20.03 11.41 13.42
C THR A 122 19.62 12.87 13.18
N VAL A 123 19.08 13.52 14.22
CA VAL A 123 18.70 14.93 14.17
C VAL A 123 19.92 15.82 13.94
N ALA A 124 21.04 15.57 14.65
CA ALA A 124 22.27 16.33 14.47
C ALA A 124 22.81 16.23 13.04
N TYR A 125 22.79 15.02 12.47
CA TYR A 125 23.19 14.78 11.08
C TYR A 125 22.34 15.58 10.09
N TYR A 126 21.01 15.49 10.18
CA TYR A 126 20.12 16.18 9.26
C TYR A 126 20.11 17.68 9.46
N LYS A 127 20.26 18.19 10.69
CA LYS A 127 20.34 19.63 10.95
C LYS A 127 21.49 20.28 10.19
N LYS A 128 22.65 19.61 10.12
CA LYS A 128 23.80 20.08 9.35
C LYS A 128 23.58 19.94 7.84
N ARG A 129 23.12 18.76 7.40
CA ARG A 129 23.04 18.40 5.98
C ARG A 129 21.88 19.09 5.25
N ALA A 130 20.75 19.27 5.92
CA ALA A 130 19.55 19.90 5.37
C ALA A 130 19.79 21.36 4.98
N ALA A 131 20.33 22.15 5.91
CA ALA A 131 20.65 23.55 5.66
C ALA A 131 21.65 23.72 4.50
N GLN A 132 22.67 22.85 4.43
CA GLN A 132 23.63 22.86 3.34
C GLN A 132 22.96 22.54 1.99
N TYR A 133 22.17 21.46 1.93
CA TYR A 133 21.52 21.02 0.71
C TYR A 133 20.54 22.08 0.18
N LEU A 134 19.77 22.70 1.08
CA LEU A 134 18.82 23.74 0.74
C LEU A 134 19.50 24.97 0.13
N ALA A 135 20.63 25.40 0.71
CA ALA A 135 21.41 26.53 0.22
C ALA A 135 22.03 26.26 -1.16
N GLU A 136 22.46 25.02 -1.42
CA GLU A 136 23.12 24.63 -2.67
C GLU A 136 22.12 24.35 -3.83
N ASN A 137 20.95 23.78 -3.52
CA ASN A 137 20.04 23.22 -4.53
C ASN A 137 18.69 23.94 -4.63
N GLY A 138 18.39 24.85 -3.70
CA GLY A 138 17.12 25.56 -3.64
C GLY A 138 15.96 24.72 -3.07
N VAL A 139 14.85 25.41 -2.77
CA VAL A 139 13.69 24.85 -2.05
C VAL A 139 13.03 23.69 -2.80
N ILE A 140 12.92 23.78 -4.13
CA ILE A 140 12.22 22.77 -4.94
C ILE A 140 12.91 21.41 -4.85
N ASN A 141 14.21 21.37 -5.14
CA ASN A 141 15.02 20.16 -5.04
C ASN A 141 15.13 19.67 -3.59
N TYR A 142 15.08 20.61 -2.63
CA TYR A 142 15.08 20.27 -1.21
C TYR A 142 13.80 19.52 -0.80
N MET A 143 12.62 19.88 -1.31
CA MET A 143 11.38 19.17 -0.96
C MET A 143 11.43 17.69 -1.35
N SER A 144 11.86 17.38 -2.58
CA SER A 144 12.04 15.98 -3.01
C SER A 144 13.17 15.28 -2.26
N TYR A 145 14.23 16.00 -1.88
CA TYR A 145 15.29 15.48 -1.02
C TYR A 145 14.77 15.11 0.36
N ALA A 146 14.01 16.01 1.01
CA ALA A 146 13.45 15.80 2.34
C ALA A 146 12.52 14.59 2.38
N ASP A 147 11.62 14.45 1.39
CA ASP A 147 10.71 13.31 1.27
C ASP A 147 11.48 11.98 1.15
N ARG A 148 12.47 11.92 0.25
CA ARG A 148 13.33 10.73 0.11
C ARG A 148 14.11 10.40 1.38
N MET A 149 14.64 11.41 2.07
CA MET A 149 15.36 11.20 3.34
C MET A 149 14.44 10.67 4.44
N LEU A 150 13.17 11.11 4.50
CA LEU A 150 12.18 10.60 5.44
C LEU A 150 11.87 9.12 5.16
N GLU A 151 11.68 8.74 3.90
CA GLU A 151 11.46 7.33 3.52
C GLU A 151 12.67 6.45 3.88
N GLU A 152 13.89 6.91 3.58
CA GLU A 152 15.13 6.19 3.90
C GLU A 152 15.32 6.03 5.42
N GLU A 153 15.05 7.06 6.22
CA GLU A 153 15.13 6.97 7.69
C GLU A 153 14.03 6.10 8.29
N GLU A 154 12.82 6.09 7.74
CA GLU A 154 11.78 5.17 8.20
C GLU A 154 12.20 3.71 7.98
N GLN A 155 12.77 3.39 6.81
CA GLN A 155 13.29 2.06 6.52
C GLN A 155 14.46 1.69 7.45
N ARG A 156 15.36 2.65 7.71
CA ARG A 156 16.48 2.49 8.64
C ARG A 156 16.02 2.29 10.09
N ALA A 157 14.98 3.00 10.51
CA ALA A 157 14.34 2.83 11.81
C ALA A 157 13.78 1.42 11.97
N ARG A 158 13.02 0.95 10.98
CA ARG A 158 12.44 -0.41 10.97
C ARG A 158 13.52 -1.50 11.00
N LYS A 159 14.70 -1.22 10.45
CA LYS A 159 15.86 -2.12 10.43
C LYS A 159 16.60 -2.15 11.78
N TYR A 160 16.91 -0.99 12.37
CA TYR A 160 17.83 -0.89 13.50
C TYR A 160 17.17 -0.72 14.86
N LEU A 161 16.09 0.04 14.95
CA LEU A 161 15.38 0.25 16.22
C LEU A 161 14.65 -1.03 16.64
N ASN A 162 14.23 -1.07 17.91
CA ASN A 162 13.41 -2.15 18.42
C ASN A 162 12.11 -2.24 17.59
N PRO A 163 11.57 -3.45 17.30
CA PRO A 163 10.36 -3.65 16.48
C PRO A 163 9.05 -3.19 17.17
N ASN A 164 9.01 -1.97 17.67
CA ASN A 164 7.85 -1.30 18.21
C ASN A 164 7.45 -0.16 17.26
N PRO A 165 6.19 -0.09 16.78
CA PRO A 165 5.70 1.02 15.96
C PRO A 165 5.98 2.40 16.58
N GLU A 166 5.96 2.53 17.91
CA GLU A 166 6.19 3.80 18.59
C GLU A 166 7.62 4.32 18.44
N SER A 167 8.63 3.44 18.47
CA SER A 167 10.04 3.83 18.30
C SER A 167 10.29 4.38 16.90
N VAL A 168 9.70 3.75 15.88
CA VAL A 168 9.77 4.23 14.49
C VAL A 168 9.06 5.57 14.36
N ALA A 169 7.86 5.70 14.93
CA ALA A 169 7.10 6.95 14.88
C ALA A 169 7.87 8.12 15.52
N ARG A 170 8.50 7.91 16.69
CA ARG A 170 9.31 8.94 17.36
C ARG A 170 10.50 9.42 16.53
N LEU A 171 11.20 8.50 15.84
CA LEU A 171 12.29 8.89 14.94
C LEU A 171 11.75 9.69 13.76
N VAL A 172 10.69 9.22 13.10
CA VAL A 172 10.11 9.88 11.93
C VAL A 172 9.61 11.27 12.29
N GLU A 173 8.92 11.42 13.42
CA GLU A 173 8.47 12.73 13.93
C GLU A 173 9.66 13.69 14.16
N SER A 174 10.75 13.19 14.74
CA SER A 174 11.97 13.97 14.93
C SER A 174 12.64 14.35 13.60
N CYS A 175 12.60 13.46 12.61
CA CYS A 175 13.09 13.72 11.25
C CYS A 175 12.23 14.76 10.53
N VAL A 176 10.91 14.70 10.65
CA VAL A 176 9.98 15.71 10.10
C VAL A 176 10.24 17.07 10.73
N GLN A 177 10.50 17.12 12.04
CA GLN A 177 10.80 18.36 12.73
C GLN A 177 12.04 19.06 12.15
N VAL A 178 13.12 18.32 11.89
CA VAL A 178 14.39 18.88 11.39
C VAL A 178 14.41 19.05 9.86
N LEU A 179 13.73 18.21 9.09
CA LEU A 179 13.72 18.28 7.63
C LEU A 179 12.63 19.18 7.07
N VAL A 180 11.47 19.29 7.74
CA VAL A 180 10.31 20.00 7.20
C VAL A 180 9.98 21.22 8.04
N VAL A 181 9.71 21.03 9.33
CA VAL A 181 9.20 22.11 10.19
C VAL A 181 10.23 23.24 10.36
N GLU A 182 11.52 22.91 10.49
CA GLU A 182 12.59 23.91 10.59
C GLU A 182 12.71 24.82 9.34
N PHE A 183 12.23 24.36 8.18
CA PHE A 183 12.30 25.08 6.90
C PHE A 183 10.93 25.46 6.33
N GLU A 184 9.86 25.35 7.14
CA GLU A 184 8.47 25.54 6.70
C GLU A 184 8.26 26.89 6.01
N ASP A 185 8.73 27.98 6.61
CA ASP A 185 8.56 29.34 6.06
C ASP A 185 9.20 29.48 4.67
N GLN A 186 10.35 28.86 4.44
CA GLN A 186 11.08 28.92 3.16
C GLN A 186 10.38 28.06 2.10
N ILE A 187 9.84 26.90 2.51
CA ILE A 187 9.02 26.04 1.67
C ILE A 187 7.74 26.78 1.23
N LEU A 188 7.02 27.36 2.20
CA LEU A 188 5.77 28.07 1.95
C LEU A 188 5.95 29.33 1.09
N ALA A 189 7.09 30.01 1.20
CA ALA A 189 7.39 31.21 0.39
C ALA A 189 7.52 30.88 -1.11
N GLU A 190 7.96 29.69 -1.47
CA GLU A 190 8.10 29.26 -2.87
C GLU A 190 6.81 28.64 -3.44
N CYS A 191 5.88 28.19 -2.59
CA CYS A 191 4.61 27.61 -3.05
C CYS A 191 3.83 28.51 -4.02
N PRO A 192 3.66 29.83 -3.82
CA PRO A 192 2.99 30.68 -4.79
C PRO A 192 3.69 30.74 -6.15
N SER A 193 5.04 30.73 -6.17
CA SER A 193 5.84 30.78 -7.39
C SER A 193 5.75 29.48 -8.18
N LEU A 194 5.73 28.34 -7.47
CA LEU A 194 5.51 27.00 -8.02
C LEU A 194 4.10 26.83 -8.60
N ILE A 195 3.09 27.27 -7.87
CA ILE A 195 1.69 27.24 -8.32
C ILE A 195 1.51 28.15 -9.54
N ALA A 196 2.18 29.31 -9.58
CA ALA A 196 2.10 30.27 -10.69
C ALA A 196 2.91 29.84 -11.92
N LYS A 197 4.02 29.11 -11.76
CA LYS A 197 4.86 28.58 -12.85
C LYS A 197 4.26 27.36 -13.55
N ASN A 198 3.14 26.83 -13.04
CA ASN A 198 2.43 25.69 -13.63
C ASN A 198 3.39 24.53 -13.89
N ASP A 199 4.09 24.08 -12.85
CA ASP A 199 4.95 22.89 -12.91
C ASP A 199 4.09 21.62 -12.99
N VAL A 200 3.42 21.45 -14.14
CA VAL A 200 2.41 20.42 -14.40
C VAL A 200 3.02 19.02 -14.39
N GLU A 201 4.34 18.90 -14.57
CA GLU A 201 5.08 17.64 -14.47
C GLU A 201 4.92 16.98 -13.09
N ASN A 202 4.76 17.76 -12.02
CA ASN A 202 4.47 17.26 -10.67
C ASN A 202 2.96 17.04 -10.39
N LEU A 203 2.08 17.48 -11.29
CA LEU A 203 0.62 17.35 -11.16
C LEU A 203 0.10 16.00 -11.70
N ILE A 204 0.85 15.35 -12.60
CA ILE A 204 0.42 14.11 -13.28
C ILE A 204 1.15 12.91 -12.68
N ASN A 205 0.41 12.06 -11.99
CA ASN A 205 0.92 10.79 -11.47
C ASN A 205 0.66 9.64 -12.47
N ILE A 206 1.73 9.10 -13.05
CA ILE A 206 1.64 8.02 -14.04
C ILE A 206 1.96 6.67 -13.40
N LYS A 207 1.01 5.73 -13.51
CA LYS A 207 1.17 4.35 -13.06
C LYS A 207 1.31 3.41 -14.25
N ILE A 208 2.49 2.80 -14.38
CA ILE A 208 2.76 1.79 -15.41
C ILE A 208 2.61 0.41 -14.81
N LEU A 209 1.63 -0.35 -15.32
CA LEU A 209 1.26 -1.66 -14.79
C LEU A 209 1.58 -2.77 -15.79
N ASN A 210 1.86 -3.97 -15.27
CA ASN A 210 2.05 -5.15 -16.11
C ASN A 210 0.71 -5.56 -16.75
N GLY A 211 0.60 -5.44 -18.08
CA GLY A 211 -0.61 -5.75 -18.82
C GLY A 211 -1.12 -7.20 -18.67
N GLY A 212 -0.26 -8.18 -18.39
CA GLY A 212 -0.67 -9.57 -18.18
C GLY A 212 -1.30 -9.83 -16.81
N ALA A 213 -0.97 -9.02 -15.80
CA ALA A 213 -1.54 -9.14 -14.45
C ALA A 213 -2.70 -8.18 -14.21
N TRP A 214 -2.63 -6.98 -14.82
CA TRP A 214 -3.60 -5.92 -14.61
C TRP A 214 -4.57 -5.74 -15.77
N GLY A 215 -4.26 -6.19 -16.99
CA GLY A 215 -5.21 -6.13 -18.11
C GLY A 215 -6.35 -7.14 -17.94
N ARG A 216 -7.29 -6.88 -17.02
CA ARG A 216 -8.51 -7.67 -16.88
C ARG A 216 -9.32 -7.53 -18.17
N GLY A 217 -9.50 -8.66 -18.87
CA GLY A 217 -10.15 -8.72 -20.19
C GLY A 217 -9.27 -9.24 -21.33
N GLY A 218 -7.99 -9.56 -21.06
CA GLY A 218 -7.09 -10.22 -22.01
C GLY A 218 -6.66 -9.35 -23.20
N VAL A 219 -5.95 -9.98 -24.14
CA VAL A 219 -5.60 -9.38 -25.43
C VAL A 219 -6.90 -9.18 -26.22
N GLY A 220 -7.46 -7.97 -26.17
CA GLY A 220 -8.75 -7.66 -26.80
C GLY A 220 -9.84 -7.15 -25.85
N ALA A 221 -9.53 -6.91 -24.57
CA ALA A 221 -10.40 -6.14 -23.68
C ALA A 221 -10.85 -4.85 -24.41
N GLU A 222 -12.16 -4.62 -24.45
CA GLU A 222 -12.76 -3.56 -25.24
C GLU A 222 -12.17 -2.21 -24.83
N ARG A 223 -11.39 -1.64 -25.75
CA ARG A 223 -10.78 -0.33 -25.56
C ARG A 223 -11.89 0.68 -25.63
N VAL A 224 -12.28 1.22 -24.48
CA VAL A 224 -13.10 2.42 -24.46
C VAL A 224 -12.25 3.55 -25.03
N ARG A 225 -12.56 3.95 -26.27
CA ARG A 225 -11.92 5.09 -26.91
C ARG A 225 -12.39 6.35 -26.20
N VAL A 226 -11.48 7.31 -26.07
CA VAL A 226 -11.77 8.62 -25.54
C VAL A 226 -10.78 9.62 -26.12
N SER A 227 -11.27 10.78 -26.56
CA SER A 227 -10.46 11.95 -26.86
C SER A 227 -10.18 12.69 -25.56
N LEU A 228 -8.91 12.84 -25.22
CA LEU A 228 -8.51 13.52 -23.99
C LEU A 228 -8.58 15.04 -24.15
N PRO A 229 -8.76 15.78 -23.05
CA PRO A 229 -8.40 17.19 -23.02
C PRO A 229 -6.99 17.43 -23.57
N ARG A 230 -6.81 18.53 -24.30
CA ARG A 230 -5.53 18.90 -24.93
C ARG A 230 -4.39 18.90 -23.90
N GLU A 231 -4.66 19.42 -22.71
CA GLU A 231 -3.72 19.51 -21.60
C GLU A 231 -3.26 18.13 -21.11
N LEU A 232 -4.03 17.05 -21.32
CA LEU A 232 -3.62 15.69 -20.99
C LEU A 232 -3.01 14.97 -22.21
N GLU A 233 -3.49 15.28 -23.41
CA GLU A 233 -3.03 14.66 -24.66
C GLU A 233 -1.57 15.03 -24.98
N GLU A 234 -1.15 16.27 -24.69
CA GLU A 234 0.22 16.75 -24.93
C GLU A 234 1.28 15.91 -24.17
N PHE A 235 0.93 15.33 -23.01
CA PHE A 235 1.86 14.50 -22.22
C PHE A 235 1.99 13.06 -22.73
N VAL A 236 1.01 12.53 -23.46
CA VAL A 236 1.02 11.13 -23.89
C VAL A 236 2.28 10.77 -24.71
N PRO A 237 2.68 11.56 -25.73
CA PRO A 237 3.89 11.29 -26.50
C PRO A 237 5.18 11.36 -25.68
N GLU A 238 5.26 12.27 -24.71
CA GLU A 238 6.46 12.45 -23.87
C GLU A 238 6.70 11.21 -23.00
N VAL A 239 5.63 10.69 -22.40
CA VAL A 239 5.66 9.49 -21.57
C VAL A 239 5.99 8.26 -22.40
N GLU A 240 5.42 8.14 -23.59
CA GLU A 240 5.75 7.06 -24.52
C GLU A 240 7.21 7.10 -24.96
N ALA A 241 7.75 8.28 -25.27
CA ALA A 241 9.14 8.46 -25.63
C ALA A 241 10.08 8.11 -24.47
N PHE A 242 9.77 8.59 -23.26
CA PHE A 242 10.51 8.27 -22.04
C PHE A 242 10.52 6.75 -21.76
N TYR A 243 9.36 6.10 -21.84
CA TYR A 243 9.24 4.67 -21.58
C TYR A 243 9.98 3.84 -22.64
N LYS A 244 9.82 4.20 -23.92
CA LYS A 244 10.50 3.52 -25.02
C LYS A 244 12.02 3.61 -24.91
N LYS A 245 12.55 4.74 -24.45
CA LYS A 245 14.00 4.93 -24.22
C LYS A 245 14.56 3.97 -23.18
N HIS A 246 13.81 3.67 -22.12
CA HIS A 246 14.26 2.82 -21.01
C HIS A 246 13.84 1.34 -21.15
N HIS A 247 12.82 1.05 -21.94
CA HIS A 247 12.21 -0.27 -22.06
C HIS A 247 12.00 -0.69 -23.51
N ASN A 248 13.09 -1.11 -24.15
CA ASN A 248 13.07 -1.62 -25.52
C ASN A 248 12.18 -2.88 -25.66
N GLY A 249 11.41 -2.93 -26.75
CA GLY A 249 10.54 -4.07 -27.08
C GLY A 249 9.22 -4.12 -26.31
N ARG A 250 8.91 -3.12 -25.48
CA ARG A 250 7.62 -2.99 -24.80
C ARG A 250 6.75 -1.91 -25.47
N LYS A 251 5.43 -2.07 -25.36
CA LYS A 251 4.43 -1.11 -25.86
C LYS A 251 3.50 -0.74 -24.72
N LEU A 252 3.26 0.56 -24.54
CA LEU A 252 2.28 1.07 -23.58
C LEU A 252 0.85 0.89 -24.13
N ASN A 253 -0.07 0.65 -23.21
CA ASN A 253 -1.50 0.63 -23.50
C ASN A 253 -2.20 1.50 -22.47
N TRP A 254 -2.81 2.59 -22.92
CA TRP A 254 -3.44 3.57 -22.05
C TRP A 254 -4.82 3.12 -21.58
N MET A 255 -5.04 3.11 -20.27
CA MET A 255 -6.28 2.63 -19.63
C MET A 255 -7.02 3.80 -18.98
N HIS A 256 -7.52 4.74 -19.78
CA HIS A 256 -8.11 6.00 -19.29
C HIS A 256 -9.33 5.83 -18.38
N HIS A 257 -10.06 4.72 -18.51
CA HIS A 257 -11.18 4.39 -17.63
C HIS A 257 -10.76 4.14 -16.17
N TRP A 258 -9.49 3.85 -15.90
CA TRP A 258 -8.91 3.72 -14.55
C TRP A 258 -8.25 5.00 -14.05
N SER A 259 -8.13 6.00 -14.91
CA SER A 259 -7.50 7.27 -14.60
C SER A 259 -8.53 8.25 -14.02
N SER A 260 -8.09 9.04 -13.06
CA SER A 260 -8.83 10.13 -12.42
C SER A 260 -7.91 11.31 -12.16
N GLY A 261 -8.50 12.49 -11.94
CA GLY A 261 -7.77 13.72 -11.70
C GLY A 261 -8.59 14.73 -10.91
N THR A 262 -7.93 15.79 -10.45
CA THR A 262 -8.59 16.94 -9.81
C THR A 262 -8.56 18.13 -10.75
N ILE A 263 -9.71 18.75 -10.99
CA ILE A 263 -9.83 19.97 -11.81
C ILE A 263 -10.50 21.09 -11.02
N ILE A 264 -10.25 22.33 -11.40
CA ILE A 264 -10.95 23.49 -10.84
C ILE A 264 -12.15 23.83 -11.74
N PHE A 265 -13.35 23.68 -11.21
CA PHE A 265 -14.59 24.09 -11.86
C PHE A 265 -14.99 25.49 -11.44
N GLY A 266 -14.95 26.41 -12.40
CA GLY A 266 -15.36 27.81 -12.23
C GLY A 266 -16.79 28.02 -12.71
N THR A 267 -17.59 28.77 -11.93
CA THR A 267 -18.92 29.21 -12.37
C THR A 267 -18.91 30.69 -12.71
N ALA A 268 -19.80 31.12 -13.62
CA ALA A 268 -19.95 32.53 -13.96
C ALA A 268 -20.42 33.38 -12.75
N SER A 269 -21.05 32.75 -11.75
CA SER A 269 -21.41 33.37 -10.47
C SER A 269 -20.23 33.57 -9.50
N GLY A 270 -18.99 33.29 -9.93
CA GLY A 270 -17.77 33.47 -9.14
C GLY A 270 -17.43 32.30 -8.19
N GLY A 271 -18.15 31.18 -8.32
CA GLY A 271 -17.84 29.95 -7.60
C GLY A 271 -16.59 29.25 -8.14
N ARG A 272 -15.85 28.59 -7.25
CA ARG A 272 -14.63 27.83 -7.59
C ARG A 272 -14.58 26.55 -6.77
N PHE A 273 -14.61 25.40 -7.45
CA PHE A 273 -14.75 24.10 -6.81
C PHE A 273 -13.67 23.13 -7.29
N ASP A 274 -13.07 22.40 -6.35
CA ASP A 274 -12.09 21.36 -6.68
C ASP A 274 -12.85 20.05 -6.90
N LEU A 275 -12.87 19.56 -8.13
CA LEU A 275 -13.60 18.35 -8.50
C LEU A 275 -12.63 17.20 -8.72
N GLU A 276 -12.80 16.12 -7.96
CA GLU A 276 -12.16 14.84 -8.26
C GLU A 276 -13.06 14.05 -9.21
N LEU A 277 -12.56 13.82 -10.42
CA LEU A 277 -13.30 13.31 -11.55
C LEU A 277 -12.59 12.12 -12.20
N THR A 278 -13.35 11.26 -12.87
CA THR A 278 -12.78 10.30 -13.82
C THR A 278 -12.31 11.02 -15.09
N THR A 279 -11.43 10.37 -15.85
CA THR A 279 -10.96 10.93 -17.14
C THR A 279 -12.09 11.15 -18.13
N PHE A 280 -13.14 10.31 -18.10
CA PHE A 280 -14.32 10.49 -18.97
C PHE A 280 -15.15 11.71 -18.57
N GLN A 281 -15.32 11.94 -17.27
CA GLN A 281 -15.96 13.17 -16.77
C GLN A 281 -15.15 14.41 -17.17
N MET A 282 -13.81 14.36 -17.09
CA MET A 282 -12.95 15.44 -17.55
C MET A 282 -13.12 15.69 -19.06
N ALA A 283 -13.05 14.66 -19.91
CA ALA A 283 -13.25 14.79 -21.35
C ALA A 283 -14.61 15.46 -21.69
N VAL A 284 -15.67 15.06 -20.99
CA VAL A 284 -16.99 15.69 -21.14
C VAL A 284 -16.96 17.17 -20.72
N LEU A 285 -16.49 17.50 -19.51
CA LEU A 285 -16.53 18.88 -19.01
C LEU A 285 -15.65 19.85 -19.82
N PHE A 286 -14.50 19.39 -20.32
CA PHE A 286 -13.60 20.21 -21.15
C PHE A 286 -14.23 20.60 -22.48
N SER A 287 -15.30 19.92 -22.91
CA SER A 287 -16.09 20.33 -24.09
C SER A 287 -16.68 21.74 -23.94
N TRP A 288 -16.75 22.31 -22.74
CA TRP A 288 -17.25 23.67 -22.48
C TRP A 288 -16.17 24.72 -22.20
N ASN A 289 -14.88 24.38 -22.19
CA ASN A 289 -13.82 25.33 -21.79
C ASN A 289 -13.82 26.62 -22.62
N ASP A 290 -13.98 26.52 -23.94
CA ASP A 290 -14.02 27.67 -24.86
C ASP A 290 -15.45 28.17 -25.16
N ARG A 291 -16.47 27.52 -24.57
CA ARG A 291 -17.89 27.75 -24.87
C ARG A 291 -18.80 27.52 -23.66
N ALA A 292 -18.45 28.15 -22.53
CA ALA A 292 -19.04 27.87 -21.22
C ALA A 292 -20.57 28.03 -21.16
N HIS A 293 -21.16 28.90 -21.99
CA HIS A 293 -22.60 29.18 -22.01
C HIS A 293 -23.40 28.39 -23.06
N GLU A 294 -22.73 27.59 -23.89
CA GLU A 294 -23.41 26.84 -24.94
C GLU A 294 -24.10 25.58 -24.41
N LYS A 295 -25.21 25.23 -25.06
CA LYS A 295 -25.86 23.93 -24.90
C LYS A 295 -25.31 22.97 -25.95
N ILE A 296 -24.80 21.83 -25.51
CA ILE A 296 -24.17 20.83 -26.38
C ILE A 296 -25.05 19.58 -26.39
N SER A 297 -25.35 19.07 -27.59
CA SER A 297 -26.16 17.86 -27.75
C SER A 297 -25.38 16.59 -27.37
N PHE A 298 -26.11 15.52 -27.02
CA PHE A 298 -25.52 14.20 -26.79
C PHE A 298 -24.67 13.74 -27.98
N GLU A 299 -25.17 13.90 -29.20
CA GLU A 299 -24.43 13.57 -30.42
C GLU A 299 -23.13 14.36 -30.54
N SER A 300 -23.16 15.67 -30.26
CA SER A 300 -21.96 16.52 -30.33
C SER A 300 -20.93 16.13 -29.27
N LEU A 301 -21.37 15.79 -28.05
CA LEU A 301 -20.50 15.31 -26.99
C LEU A 301 -19.90 13.94 -27.32
N ARG A 302 -20.67 13.06 -27.97
CA ARG A 302 -20.18 11.77 -28.47
C ARG A 302 -19.06 11.96 -29.49
N LEU A 303 -19.26 12.86 -30.46
CA LEU A 303 -18.23 13.15 -31.46
C LEU A 303 -16.99 13.80 -30.85
N ALA A 304 -17.17 14.72 -29.90
CA ALA A 304 -16.05 15.43 -29.26
C ALA A 304 -15.23 14.52 -28.34
N THR A 305 -15.88 13.61 -27.61
CA THR A 305 -15.22 12.75 -26.62
C THR A 305 -14.87 11.37 -27.14
N GLU A 306 -15.41 10.95 -28.28
CA GLU A 306 -15.32 9.58 -28.85
C GLU A 306 -15.77 8.45 -27.91
N LEU A 307 -16.50 8.78 -26.83
CA LEU A 307 -17.00 7.80 -25.88
C LEU A 307 -18.15 6.97 -26.50
N PRO A 308 -18.20 5.65 -26.23
CA PRO A 308 -19.37 4.83 -26.56
C PRO A 308 -20.63 5.35 -25.89
N ASP A 309 -21.80 5.19 -26.53
CA ASP A 309 -23.09 5.70 -26.04
C ASP A 309 -23.38 5.30 -24.59
N THR A 310 -23.11 4.04 -24.23
CA THR A 310 -23.31 3.52 -22.87
C THR A 310 -22.45 4.22 -21.83
N GLU A 311 -21.18 4.47 -22.15
CA GLU A 311 -20.23 5.14 -21.27
C GLU A 311 -20.49 6.65 -21.20
N LEU A 312 -20.82 7.27 -22.33
CA LEU A 312 -21.17 8.69 -22.38
C LEU A 312 -22.44 8.97 -21.57
N ALA A 313 -23.50 8.17 -21.76
CA ALA A 313 -24.75 8.32 -21.02
C ALA A 313 -24.54 8.15 -19.52
N ARG A 314 -23.76 7.15 -19.11
CA ARG A 314 -23.41 6.91 -17.69
C ARG A 314 -22.58 8.06 -17.11
N THR A 315 -21.63 8.58 -17.88
CA THR A 315 -20.79 9.71 -17.50
C THR A 315 -21.62 10.98 -17.34
N LEU A 316 -22.47 11.31 -18.32
CA LEU A 316 -23.36 12.47 -18.25
C LEU A 316 -24.34 12.37 -17.10
N PHE A 317 -24.95 11.19 -16.90
CA PHE A 317 -25.86 10.96 -15.77
C PHE A 317 -25.19 11.25 -14.42
N SER A 318 -23.91 10.89 -14.27
CA SER A 318 -23.16 11.21 -13.05
C SER A 318 -22.94 12.72 -12.80
N LEU A 319 -23.00 13.54 -13.85
CA LEU A 319 -22.80 14.99 -13.81
C LEU A 319 -24.12 15.77 -13.70
N VAL A 320 -25.23 15.22 -14.23
CA VAL A 320 -26.57 15.82 -14.16
C VAL A 320 -27.45 15.29 -13.02
N ALA A 321 -27.10 14.16 -12.41
CA ALA A 321 -27.95 13.48 -11.44
C ALA A 321 -27.15 12.77 -10.33
N TYR A 322 -26.13 13.43 -9.79
CA TYR A 322 -25.37 12.91 -8.66
C TYR A 322 -26.22 12.85 -7.38
N PRO A 323 -26.48 11.66 -6.78
CA PRO A 323 -27.53 11.49 -5.76
C PRO A 323 -27.34 12.29 -4.46
N LYS A 324 -26.10 12.60 -4.09
CA LYS A 324 -25.79 13.29 -2.82
C LYS A 324 -25.69 14.82 -2.97
N MET A 325 -26.02 15.36 -4.13
CA MET A 325 -25.87 16.78 -4.44
C MET A 325 -27.22 17.43 -4.76
N LYS A 326 -27.46 18.57 -4.10
CA LYS A 326 -28.67 19.38 -4.35
C LYS A 326 -28.56 20.10 -5.71
N TYR A 327 -27.42 20.71 -5.98
CA TYR A 327 -27.11 21.36 -7.25
C TYR A 327 -26.21 20.43 -8.06
N GLN A 328 -26.52 20.25 -9.35
CA GLN A 328 -25.80 19.37 -10.26
C GLN A 328 -24.80 20.19 -11.08
N LEU A 329 -23.69 19.59 -11.52
CA LEU A 329 -22.67 20.32 -12.29
C LEU A 329 -23.18 20.70 -13.68
N LEU A 330 -23.88 19.75 -14.31
CA LEU A 330 -24.54 19.93 -15.58
C LEU A 330 -26.06 19.93 -15.39
N LEU A 331 -26.74 20.62 -16.28
CA LEU A 331 -28.19 20.57 -16.46
C LEU A 331 -28.48 20.00 -17.85
N CYS A 332 -29.67 19.44 -18.02
CA CYS A 332 -30.12 18.94 -19.30
C CYS A 332 -31.62 19.16 -19.50
N ASP A 333 -32.08 19.02 -20.74
CA ASP A 333 -33.49 19.14 -21.13
C ASP A 333 -34.24 17.80 -21.16
N ALA A 334 -33.62 16.72 -20.70
CA ALA A 334 -34.25 15.40 -20.60
C ALA A 334 -35.38 15.37 -19.55
N PRO A 335 -36.40 14.52 -19.73
CA PRO A 335 -37.52 14.41 -18.80
C PRO A 335 -37.08 13.88 -17.43
N THR A 336 -37.68 14.42 -16.37
CA THR A 336 -37.47 13.96 -14.98
C THR A 336 -38.51 12.91 -14.57
N PRO A 337 -38.15 11.86 -13.81
CA PRO A 337 -36.82 11.57 -13.26
C PRO A 337 -35.83 11.13 -14.33
N LEU A 338 -34.59 11.62 -14.23
CA LEU A 338 -33.56 11.33 -15.23
C LEU A 338 -33.16 9.85 -15.22
N ASN A 339 -32.95 9.29 -16.40
CA ASN A 339 -32.42 7.96 -16.62
C ASN A 339 -31.37 8.01 -17.75
N PRO A 340 -30.17 7.43 -17.60
CA PRO A 340 -29.18 7.42 -18.67
C PRO A 340 -29.70 6.87 -20.01
N ARG A 341 -30.66 5.93 -19.97
CA ARG A 341 -31.25 5.32 -21.17
C ARG A 341 -32.18 6.24 -21.95
N ASP A 342 -32.62 7.34 -21.34
CA ASP A 342 -33.56 8.29 -21.94
C ASP A 342 -32.84 9.43 -22.68
N PHE A 343 -31.50 9.47 -22.63
CA PHE A 343 -30.72 10.43 -23.40
C PHE A 343 -30.75 10.08 -24.89
N THR A 344 -31.10 11.07 -25.70
CA THR A 344 -31.20 10.96 -27.16
C THR A 344 -30.15 11.84 -27.82
N ASP A 345 -29.85 11.62 -29.10
CA ASP A 345 -28.90 12.45 -29.86
C ASP A 345 -29.20 13.96 -29.77
N SER A 346 -30.49 14.33 -29.65
CA SER A 346 -30.95 15.71 -29.50
C SER A 346 -30.95 16.27 -28.08
N THR A 347 -30.74 15.43 -27.05
CA THR A 347 -30.73 15.89 -25.65
C THR A 347 -29.60 16.89 -25.44
N LEU A 348 -29.93 18.06 -24.92
CA LEU A 348 -29.01 19.17 -24.72
C LEU A 348 -28.52 19.22 -23.27
N PHE A 349 -27.20 19.35 -23.11
CA PHE A 349 -26.51 19.49 -21.83
C PHE A 349 -25.84 20.86 -21.73
N TYR A 350 -25.74 21.43 -20.52
CA TYR A 350 -25.08 22.71 -20.29
C TYR A 350 -24.59 22.89 -18.86
N ILE A 351 -23.60 23.77 -18.68
CA ILE A 351 -22.98 24.07 -17.40
C ILE A 351 -23.97 24.76 -16.47
N ASN A 352 -24.05 24.29 -15.22
CA ASN A 352 -24.80 24.97 -14.17
C ASN A 352 -23.97 26.13 -13.58
N HIS A 353 -24.14 27.34 -14.08
CA HIS A 353 -23.43 28.51 -13.55
C HIS A 353 -23.91 28.97 -12.16
N ASP A 354 -25.04 28.47 -11.69
CA ASP A 354 -25.57 28.71 -10.33
C ASP A 354 -25.21 27.57 -9.37
N PHE A 355 -24.27 26.71 -9.74
CA PHE A 355 -23.84 25.60 -8.92
C PHE A 355 -23.33 26.06 -7.54
N ARG A 356 -23.87 25.45 -6.48
CA ARG A 356 -23.47 25.68 -5.08
C ARG A 356 -23.24 24.35 -4.36
N LEU A 357 -22.30 24.35 -3.43
CA LEU A 357 -22.12 23.25 -2.50
C LEU A 357 -22.94 23.45 -1.23
N ILE A 358 -23.60 22.41 -0.73
CA ILE A 358 -24.25 22.44 0.59
C ILE A 358 -23.31 21.80 1.61
N LYS A 359 -22.83 22.60 2.57
CA LYS A 359 -22.07 22.10 3.73
C LYS A 359 -22.73 22.60 5.01
N ASN A 360 -23.11 21.67 5.89
CA ASN A 360 -23.84 21.96 7.13
C ASN A 360 -25.11 22.81 6.90
N GLY A 361 -25.86 22.50 5.85
CA GLY A 361 -27.09 23.22 5.47
C GLY A 361 -26.88 24.61 4.86
N LYS A 362 -25.63 25.06 4.70
CA LYS A 362 -25.30 26.37 4.10
C LYS A 362 -24.72 26.22 2.70
N GLU A 363 -25.09 27.13 1.82
CA GLU A 363 -24.53 27.24 0.47
C GLU A 363 -23.11 27.81 0.51
N GLN A 364 -22.22 27.14 -0.21
CA GLN A 364 -20.80 27.47 -0.34
C GLN A 364 -20.47 27.68 -1.81
N GLN A 365 -19.72 28.74 -2.08
CA GLN A 365 -19.16 29.05 -3.40
C GLN A 365 -17.80 28.39 -3.64
N ARG A 366 -17.29 27.67 -2.65
CA ARG A 366 -16.00 26.98 -2.69
C ARG A 366 -16.07 25.65 -1.97
N GLY A 367 -15.25 24.71 -2.40
CA GLY A 367 -15.10 23.42 -1.73
C GLY A 367 -14.63 22.33 -2.67
N ARG A 368 -14.33 21.17 -2.09
CA ARG A 368 -13.84 19.99 -2.78
C ARG A 368 -14.93 18.92 -2.85
N ILE A 369 -15.04 18.25 -4.00
CA ILE A 369 -16.09 17.27 -4.30
C ILE A 369 -15.48 16.05 -4.98
N ASN A 370 -15.81 14.85 -4.51
CA ASN A 370 -15.46 13.62 -5.20
C ASN A 370 -16.66 13.06 -5.97
N LEU A 371 -16.52 12.98 -7.30
CA LEU A 371 -17.54 12.49 -8.22
C LEU A 371 -17.12 11.22 -8.96
N ILE A 372 -16.03 10.59 -8.55
CA ILE A 372 -15.55 9.32 -9.12
C ILE A 372 -16.57 8.21 -8.80
N GLY A 373 -17.00 8.14 -7.53
CA GLY A 373 -18.05 7.23 -7.07
C GLY A 373 -17.83 5.77 -7.50
N ARG A 374 -18.90 5.13 -7.99
CA ARG A 374 -18.85 3.75 -8.53
C ARG A 374 -18.52 3.70 -10.02
N LEU A 375 -18.20 4.83 -10.67
CA LEU A 375 -18.00 4.85 -12.13
C LEU A 375 -16.78 4.03 -12.57
N GLN A 376 -15.77 3.91 -11.71
CA GLN A 376 -14.62 3.04 -11.92
C GLN A 376 -14.82 1.61 -11.40
N LEU A 377 -15.93 1.35 -10.69
CA LEU A 377 -16.24 0.07 -10.05
C LEU A 377 -17.35 -0.72 -10.78
N SER A 378 -18.24 -0.04 -11.50
CA SER A 378 -19.38 -0.69 -12.15
C SER A 378 -18.98 -1.28 -13.50
N MET A 379 -18.58 -2.55 -13.48
CA MET A 379 -18.77 -3.44 -14.61
C MET A 379 -19.65 -4.58 -14.10
N GLU A 380 -20.98 -4.42 -14.10
CA GLU A 380 -21.86 -5.57 -13.79
C GLU A 380 -21.62 -6.74 -14.76
N SER A 381 -21.13 -6.45 -15.98
CA SER A 381 -20.67 -7.47 -16.93
C SER A 381 -19.37 -8.18 -16.51
N SER A 382 -18.65 -7.70 -15.48
CA SER A 382 -17.42 -8.34 -15.01
C SER A 382 -17.70 -9.53 -14.12
N ALA A 383 -18.79 -9.59 -13.35
CA ALA A 383 -19.00 -10.71 -12.42
C ALA A 383 -19.21 -12.05 -13.15
N THR A 384 -20.02 -12.07 -14.21
CA THR A 384 -20.23 -13.27 -15.03
C THR A 384 -18.95 -13.65 -15.77
N LYS A 385 -18.25 -12.67 -16.36
CA LYS A 385 -16.98 -12.89 -17.06
C LYS A 385 -15.87 -13.36 -16.12
N GLU A 386 -15.78 -12.80 -14.91
CA GLU A 386 -14.85 -13.23 -13.87
C GLU A 386 -15.16 -14.66 -13.43
N HIS A 387 -16.44 -15.03 -13.32
CA HIS A 387 -16.83 -16.40 -13.06
C HIS A 387 -16.36 -17.34 -14.18
N GLU A 388 -16.59 -16.98 -15.45
CA GLU A 388 -16.12 -17.74 -16.61
C GLU A 388 -14.58 -17.88 -16.62
N ASP A 389 -13.84 -16.79 -16.36
CA ASP A 389 -12.38 -16.78 -16.27
C ASP A 389 -11.88 -17.67 -15.12
N ILE A 390 -12.57 -17.67 -13.97
CA ILE A 390 -12.27 -18.57 -12.84
C ILE A 390 -12.49 -20.03 -13.25
N VAL A 391 -13.58 -20.34 -13.96
CA VAL A 391 -13.86 -21.69 -14.44
C VAL A 391 -12.79 -22.14 -15.44
N ALA A 392 -12.43 -21.30 -16.40
CA ALA A 392 -11.35 -21.59 -17.36
C ALA A 392 -10.00 -21.80 -16.65
N LEU A 393 -9.67 -20.99 -15.64
CA LEU A 393 -8.46 -21.18 -14.83
C LEU A 393 -8.48 -22.52 -14.08
N ARG A 394 -9.64 -22.93 -13.56
CA ARG A 394 -9.81 -24.24 -12.89
C ARG A 394 -9.52 -25.38 -13.85
N GLU A 395 -10.03 -25.32 -15.08
CA GLU A 395 -9.76 -26.32 -16.12
C GLU A 395 -8.26 -26.42 -16.42
N LEU A 396 -7.59 -25.28 -16.61
CA LEU A 396 -6.14 -25.23 -16.86
C LEU A 396 -5.33 -25.82 -15.68
N ARG A 397 -5.73 -25.53 -14.44
CA ARG A 397 -5.08 -26.09 -13.24
C ARG A 397 -5.28 -27.60 -13.12
N VAL A 398 -6.46 -28.11 -13.46
CA VAL A 398 -6.73 -29.56 -13.50
C VAL A 398 -5.87 -30.24 -14.56
N GLN A 399 -5.79 -29.66 -15.77
CA GLN A 399 -4.93 -30.18 -16.84
C GLN A 399 -3.45 -30.17 -16.43
N GLU A 400 -2.96 -29.08 -15.84
CA GLU A 400 -1.59 -28.96 -15.34
C GLU A 400 -1.28 -30.04 -14.29
N ALA A 401 -2.16 -30.22 -13.31
CA ALA A 401 -2.01 -31.21 -12.25
C ALA A 401 -2.03 -32.64 -12.82
N ALA A 402 -2.92 -32.93 -13.77
CA ALA A 402 -2.99 -34.24 -14.41
C ALA A 402 -1.70 -34.57 -15.15
N VAL A 403 -1.15 -33.62 -15.90
CA VAL A 403 0.13 -33.77 -16.61
C VAL A 403 1.28 -34.01 -15.62
N LYS A 404 1.32 -33.31 -14.48
CA LYS A 404 2.34 -33.53 -13.45
C LYS A 404 2.28 -34.94 -12.87
N ILE A 405 1.09 -35.41 -12.49
CA ILE A 405 0.88 -36.76 -11.94
C ILE A 405 1.26 -37.83 -12.97
N MET A 406 0.78 -37.69 -14.21
CA MET A 406 1.07 -38.65 -15.28
C MET A 406 2.56 -38.73 -15.61
N LYS A 407 3.28 -37.59 -15.61
CA LYS A 407 4.74 -37.56 -15.80
C LYS A 407 5.48 -38.25 -14.66
N MET A 408 5.03 -38.09 -13.42
CA MET A 408 5.66 -38.69 -12.23
C MET A 408 5.43 -40.20 -12.15
N ARG A 409 4.21 -40.66 -12.41
CA ARG A 409 3.80 -42.07 -12.24
C ARG A 409 4.04 -42.93 -13.48
N LYS A 410 4.11 -42.35 -14.67
CA LYS A 410 4.22 -43.00 -16.01
C LYS A 410 3.06 -43.92 -16.39
N THR A 411 2.47 -44.65 -15.44
CA THR A 411 1.26 -45.48 -15.56
C THR A 411 0.41 -45.33 -14.31
N ILE A 412 -0.88 -45.04 -14.46
CA ILE A 412 -1.83 -44.85 -13.36
C ILE A 412 -3.25 -45.18 -13.83
N THR A 413 -4.11 -45.68 -12.94
CA THR A 413 -5.54 -45.92 -13.25
C THR A 413 -6.34 -44.62 -13.14
N SER A 414 -7.49 -44.54 -13.84
CA SER A 414 -8.35 -43.35 -13.79
C SER A 414 -8.79 -42.98 -12.37
N ALA A 415 -9.15 -43.97 -11.55
CA ALA A 415 -9.56 -43.75 -10.16
C ALA A 415 -8.42 -43.19 -9.29
N GLN A 416 -7.20 -43.73 -9.44
CA GLN A 416 -6.03 -43.23 -8.70
C GLN A 416 -5.63 -41.81 -9.15
N LEU A 417 -5.73 -41.51 -10.45
CA LEU A 417 -5.49 -40.17 -10.98
C LEU A 417 -6.48 -39.16 -10.39
N GLN A 418 -7.77 -39.50 -10.31
CA GLN A 418 -8.78 -38.64 -9.69
C GLN A 418 -8.49 -38.36 -8.21
N THR A 419 -8.11 -39.37 -7.43
CA THR A 419 -7.77 -39.18 -6.01
C THR A 419 -6.56 -38.27 -5.83
N GLU A 420 -5.46 -38.52 -6.55
CA GLU A 420 -4.25 -37.69 -6.46
C GLU A 420 -4.50 -36.25 -6.96
N LEU A 421 -5.35 -36.08 -7.99
CA LEU A 421 -5.77 -34.77 -8.47
C LEU A 421 -6.51 -33.96 -7.39
N VAL A 422 -7.47 -34.60 -6.72
CA VAL A 422 -8.24 -33.96 -5.64
C VAL A 422 -7.32 -33.55 -4.50
N GLU A 423 -6.42 -34.44 -4.05
CA GLU A 423 -5.46 -34.11 -2.99
C GLU A 423 -4.54 -32.95 -3.36
N MET A 424 -4.03 -32.92 -4.59
CA MET A 424 -3.13 -31.86 -5.07
C MET A 424 -3.82 -30.51 -5.20
N LEU A 425 -5.09 -30.50 -5.62
CA LEU A 425 -5.85 -29.27 -5.88
C LEU A 425 -6.66 -28.78 -4.66
N LYS A 426 -6.85 -29.62 -3.64
CA LYS A 426 -7.57 -29.30 -2.39
C LYS A 426 -7.18 -27.95 -1.75
N PRO A 427 -5.90 -27.54 -1.69
CA PRO A 427 -5.53 -26.25 -1.10
C PRO A 427 -5.94 -25.03 -1.95
N MET A 428 -6.17 -25.21 -3.26
CA MET A 428 -6.52 -24.11 -4.17
C MET A 428 -8.02 -23.85 -4.25
N PHE A 429 -8.84 -24.83 -3.87
CA PHE A 429 -10.29 -24.74 -3.91
C PHE A 429 -10.85 -24.83 -2.49
N ILE A 430 -11.22 -23.67 -1.93
CA ILE A 430 -11.85 -23.60 -0.62
C ILE A 430 -13.25 -24.21 -0.73
N GLU A 431 -13.54 -25.23 0.06
CA GLU A 431 -14.92 -25.62 0.37
C GLU A 431 -15.56 -24.48 1.17
N ARG A 432 -16.61 -23.84 0.63
CA ARG A 432 -17.43 -22.95 1.44
C ARG A 432 -18.15 -23.80 2.49
N LYS A 433 -17.79 -23.63 3.76
CA LYS A 433 -18.66 -23.98 4.88
C LYS A 433 -19.73 -22.90 4.95
N ASP A 434 -20.97 -23.26 4.60
CA ASP A 434 -22.15 -22.95 5.41
C ASP A 434 -23.37 -23.72 4.86
N ASP A 435 -23.87 -24.62 5.70
CA ASP A 435 -25.24 -25.12 5.91
C ASP A 435 -26.19 -25.20 4.71
N ASP A 436 -25.99 -26.20 3.85
CA ASP A 436 -26.91 -27.33 3.56
C ASP A 436 -26.40 -28.03 2.28
N ILE A 437 -26.08 -29.33 2.36
CA ILE A 437 -25.32 -30.05 1.31
C ILE A 437 -26.09 -30.17 -0.03
N ASN A 438 -27.38 -29.82 -0.07
CA ASN A 438 -28.25 -30.06 -1.22
C ASN A 438 -28.98 -28.83 -1.77
N THR A 439 -28.57 -27.60 -1.47
CA THR A 439 -29.25 -26.41 -2.03
C THR A 439 -28.26 -25.34 -2.50
N PHE A 440 -28.22 -25.11 -3.81
CA PHE A 440 -27.49 -23.99 -4.41
C PHE A 440 -28.44 -22.80 -4.54
N VAL A 441 -28.24 -21.76 -3.72
CA VAL A 441 -28.90 -20.46 -3.90
C VAL A 441 -27.86 -19.45 -4.36
N TYR A 442 -28.14 -18.79 -5.48
CA TYR A 442 -27.35 -17.66 -5.96
C TYR A 442 -27.62 -16.43 -5.08
N VAL A 443 -26.57 -15.80 -4.55
CA VAL A 443 -26.68 -14.45 -3.99
C VAL A 443 -25.50 -13.60 -4.47
N SER A 444 -25.88 -12.42 -4.96
CA SER A 444 -25.14 -11.40 -5.74
C SER A 444 -23.76 -11.01 -5.23
#